data_AF-A0A954EY74-F1
#
_entry.id   AF-A0A954EY74-F1
#
_cell.length_a   1.000
_cell.length_b   1.000
_cell.length_c   1.000
_cell.angle_alpha   90.00
_cell.angle_beta   90.00
_cell.angle_gamma   90.00
#
_symmetry.space_group_name_H-M   'P 1'
#
loop_
_entity.id
_entity.type
_entity.pdbx_description
1 polymer ?
#
loop_
_entity_poly.entity_id
_entity_poly.type
_entity_poly.pdbx_seq_one_letter_code
_entity_poly.pdbx_strand_id
1 'polypeptide(L)'
;MIFWRLLPVAILCLIGMILQWHPELMQTIFGRADLMWVSLGAAMLLGMHLVVRSSGRGLQILISVATIVCATLILAALSMAFPFVSVEAPLTIATAVFAVLAALLTVPAALAEGKSESSDNPIGLQELALLACLSLLAFIAPLCYAHSAAAQEREKLVEALQSQRYQRARIFTQISLATTPDARVLGVSIEDLTDELDRQIRHLQDFLRESPKQPGAVAQIGERAIALMQLDRNDEALRLLLPAAQGGVPIAWDYCGLCYQRLGDWRRSLEFYEMSQQFWDGQQPSPQRTNAMQSAFRGIAFAHRNLEHASAAEAAYRVALELRPTAELHLLLARLYEEQQQSSLAIQHARHAAKLAPTEYGDQSQEIINQVKFSHFGCLAGVHEGS
;
A
#
# COMPACT_ATOMS: atom_id res chain seq x y z
N MET A 1 -37.33 -22.18 3.86
CA MET A 1 -36.27 -22.65 2.93
C MET A 1 -35.17 -21.62 2.70
N ILE A 2 -35.49 -20.32 2.62
CA ILE A 2 -34.49 -19.25 2.41
C ILE A 2 -33.42 -19.19 3.52
N PHE A 3 -33.81 -19.36 4.78
CA PHE A 3 -32.90 -19.28 5.94
C PHE A 3 -31.66 -20.19 5.81
N TRP A 4 -31.84 -21.43 5.36
CA TRP A 4 -30.75 -22.40 5.25
C TRP A 4 -29.77 -22.09 4.11
N ARG A 5 -30.24 -21.41 3.06
CA ARG A 5 -29.37 -20.95 1.96
C ARG A 5 -28.46 -19.79 2.37
N LEU A 6 -28.83 -19.06 3.42
CA LEU A 6 -28.07 -17.92 3.94
C LEU A 6 -27.10 -18.29 5.08
N LEU A 7 -27.23 -19.49 5.65
CA LEU A 7 -26.40 -19.93 6.78
C LEU A 7 -24.89 -19.91 6.48
N PRO A 8 -24.38 -20.36 5.32
CA PRO A 8 -22.95 -20.32 5.02
C PRO A 8 -22.42 -18.89 4.95
N VAL A 9 -23.22 -17.97 4.40
CA VAL A 9 -22.89 -16.55 4.33
C VAL A 9 -22.78 -15.96 5.74
N ALA A 10 -23.76 -16.26 6.60
CA ALA A 10 -23.75 -15.79 7.99
C ALA A 10 -22.51 -16.31 8.75
N ILE A 11 -22.10 -17.55 8.52
CA ILE A 11 -20.90 -18.11 9.14
C ILE A 11 -19.62 -17.45 8.61
N LEU A 12 -19.50 -17.26 7.29
CA LEU A 12 -18.34 -16.56 6.72
C LEU A 12 -18.24 -15.11 7.23
N CYS A 13 -19.37 -14.41 7.35
CA CYS A 13 -19.42 -13.08 7.98
C CYS A 13 -19.01 -13.13 9.46
N LEU A 14 -19.46 -14.14 10.22
CA LEU A 14 -19.07 -14.32 11.62
C LEU A 14 -17.57 -14.57 11.76
N ILE A 15 -16.98 -15.43 10.91
CA ILE A 15 -15.54 -15.67 10.88
C ILE A 15 -14.78 -14.39 10.55
N GLY A 16 -15.23 -13.64 9.52
CA GLY A 16 -14.65 -12.35 9.18
C GLY A 16 -14.71 -11.34 10.33
N MET A 17 -15.82 -11.29 11.07
CA MET A 17 -15.94 -10.46 12.27
C MET A 17 -15.01 -10.91 13.40
N ILE A 18 -14.92 -12.22 13.68
CA ILE A 18 -14.01 -12.76 14.71
C ILE A 18 -12.56 -12.44 14.36
N LEU A 19 -12.16 -12.65 13.11
CA LEU A 19 -10.82 -12.34 12.64
C LEU A 19 -10.52 -10.83 12.70
N GLN A 20 -11.51 -9.98 12.42
CA GLN A 20 -11.36 -8.53 12.57
C GLN A 20 -11.10 -8.11 14.03
N TRP A 21 -11.59 -8.87 15.01
CA TRP A 21 -11.32 -8.64 16.44
C TRP A 21 -9.95 -9.15 16.89
N HIS A 22 -9.25 -9.91 16.05
CA HIS A 22 -7.91 -10.46 16.31
C HIS A 22 -6.90 -10.02 15.24
N PRO A 23 -6.49 -8.73 15.22
CA PRO A 23 -5.61 -8.18 14.19
C PRO A 23 -4.26 -8.89 14.09
N GLU A 24 -3.75 -9.45 15.20
CA GLU A 24 -2.48 -10.19 15.20
C GLU A 24 -2.59 -11.52 14.43
N LEU A 25 -3.67 -12.27 14.62
CA LEU A 25 -3.93 -13.49 13.84
C LEU A 25 -4.11 -13.15 12.37
N MET A 26 -4.81 -12.05 12.09
CA MET A 26 -5.02 -11.55 10.72
C MET A 26 -3.72 -11.19 10.02
N GLN A 27 -2.85 -10.42 10.68
CA GLN A 27 -1.53 -10.07 10.14
C GLN A 27 -0.65 -11.30 9.96
N THR A 28 -0.67 -12.24 10.91
CA THR A 28 0.15 -13.46 10.83
C THR A 28 -0.29 -14.38 9.70
N ILE A 29 -1.60 -14.53 9.49
CA ILE A 29 -2.14 -15.50 8.51
C ILE A 29 -2.24 -14.90 7.11
N PHE A 30 -2.78 -13.68 7.00
CA PHE A 30 -3.11 -13.07 5.70
C PHE A 30 -2.18 -11.91 5.32
N GLY A 31 -1.36 -11.41 6.24
CA GLY A 31 -0.59 -10.17 6.06
C GLY A 31 -1.46 -8.91 6.06
N ARG A 32 -2.58 -8.93 5.33
CA ARG A 32 -3.55 -7.82 5.20
C ARG A 32 -5.00 -8.29 5.28
N ALA A 33 -5.86 -7.42 5.78
CA ALA A 33 -7.28 -7.73 5.96
C ALA A 33 -8.09 -7.71 4.67
N ASP A 34 -7.71 -6.88 3.72
CA ASP A 34 -8.33 -6.79 2.41
C ASP A 34 -8.14 -8.07 1.57
N LEU A 35 -6.97 -8.71 1.64
CA LEU A 35 -6.71 -9.98 0.96
C LEU A 35 -7.64 -11.09 1.47
N MET A 36 -7.91 -11.13 2.78
CA MET A 36 -8.91 -12.04 3.35
C MET A 36 -10.29 -11.79 2.73
N TRP A 37 -10.74 -10.53 2.67
CA TRP A 37 -12.06 -10.20 2.12
C TRP A 37 -12.19 -10.52 0.63
N VAL A 38 -11.14 -10.29 -0.17
CA VAL A 38 -11.11 -10.68 -1.59
C VAL A 38 -11.20 -12.20 -1.73
N SER A 39 -10.44 -12.94 -0.92
CA SER A 39 -10.48 -14.41 -0.89
C SER A 39 -11.84 -14.95 -0.50
N LEU A 40 -12.43 -14.37 0.55
CA LEU A 40 -13.75 -14.75 1.05
C LEU A 40 -14.85 -14.45 0.03
N GLY A 41 -14.82 -13.27 -0.58
CA GLY A 41 -15.78 -12.86 -1.60
C GLY A 41 -15.73 -13.76 -2.83
N ALA A 42 -14.53 -14.09 -3.31
CA ALA A 42 -14.36 -14.96 -4.47
C ALA A 42 -14.81 -16.40 -4.17
N ALA A 43 -14.50 -16.93 -2.99
CA ALA A 43 -14.97 -18.25 -2.53
C ALA A 43 -16.49 -18.30 -2.30
N MET A 44 -17.09 -17.21 -1.83
CA MET A 44 -18.53 -17.10 -1.57
C MET A 44 -19.36 -17.25 -2.85
N LEU A 45 -18.89 -16.73 -3.99
CA LEU A 45 -19.56 -16.90 -5.29
C LEU A 45 -19.67 -18.37 -5.69
N LEU A 46 -18.56 -19.13 -5.53
CA LEU A 46 -18.54 -20.57 -5.79
C LEU A 46 -19.45 -21.31 -4.81
N GLY A 47 -19.35 -21.01 -3.51
CA GLY A 47 -20.17 -21.62 -2.46
C GLY A 47 -21.67 -21.39 -2.67
N MET A 48 -22.08 -20.17 -3.01
CA MET A 48 -23.48 -19.86 -3.33
C MET A 48 -24.01 -20.66 -4.51
N HIS A 49 -23.22 -20.78 -5.58
CA HIS A 49 -23.64 -21.52 -6.77
C HIS A 49 -23.90 -23.00 -6.43
N LEU A 50 -23.03 -23.60 -5.62
CA LEU A 50 -23.16 -24.99 -5.17
C LEU A 50 -24.37 -25.19 -4.23
N VAL A 51 -24.60 -24.27 -3.30
CA VAL A 51 -25.74 -24.31 -2.37
C VAL A 51 -27.07 -24.24 -3.12
N VAL A 52 -27.18 -23.38 -4.13
CA VAL A 52 -28.40 -23.26 -4.95
C VAL A 52 -28.73 -24.57 -5.67
N ARG A 53 -27.71 -25.33 -6.09
CA ARG A 53 -27.86 -26.58 -6.83
C ARG A 53 -28.22 -27.78 -5.96
N SER A 54 -27.66 -27.86 -4.75
CA SER A 54 -27.90 -28.98 -3.85
C SER A 54 -29.37 -29.06 -3.39
N SER A 55 -30.01 -30.22 -3.59
CA SER A 55 -31.44 -30.43 -3.29
C SER A 55 -31.69 -30.95 -1.87
N GLY A 56 -30.70 -31.63 -1.27
CA GLY A 56 -30.80 -32.23 0.06
C GLY A 56 -30.33 -31.32 1.19
N ARG A 57 -31.19 -31.12 2.22
CA ARG A 57 -30.85 -30.34 3.44
C ARG A 57 -29.61 -30.90 4.16
N GLY A 58 -29.47 -32.23 4.22
CA GLY A 58 -28.32 -32.87 4.85
C GLY A 58 -27.02 -32.63 4.08
N LEU A 59 -27.09 -32.69 2.74
CA LEU A 59 -25.95 -32.44 1.87
C LEU A 59 -25.51 -30.97 1.91
N GLN A 60 -26.46 -30.03 1.97
CA GLN A 60 -26.17 -28.59 2.17
C GLN A 60 -25.38 -28.32 3.44
N ILE A 61 -25.81 -28.91 4.57
CA ILE A 61 -25.13 -28.76 5.85
C ILE A 61 -23.75 -29.43 5.79
N LEU A 62 -23.65 -30.63 5.22
CA LEU A 62 -22.39 -31.35 5.08
C LEU A 62 -21.38 -30.58 4.23
N ILE A 63 -21.78 -30.07 3.06
CA ILE A 63 -20.92 -29.28 2.17
C ILE A 63 -20.47 -27.99 2.87
N SER A 64 -21.39 -27.32 3.56
CA SER A 64 -21.06 -26.07 4.28
C SER A 64 -20.06 -26.33 5.40
N VAL A 65 -20.31 -27.35 6.23
CA VAL A 65 -19.42 -27.74 7.33
C VAL A 65 -18.09 -28.26 6.79
N ALA A 66 -18.07 -29.08 5.75
CA ALA A 66 -16.84 -29.60 5.15
C ALA A 66 -15.99 -28.48 4.54
N THR A 67 -16.60 -27.47 3.93
CA THR A 67 -15.89 -26.30 3.39
C THR A 67 -15.28 -25.49 4.52
N ILE A 68 -16.01 -25.27 5.61
CA ILE A 68 -15.51 -24.54 6.80
C ILE A 68 -14.41 -25.33 7.52
N VAL A 69 -14.60 -26.64 7.71
CA VAL A 69 -13.64 -27.52 8.39
C VAL A 69 -12.38 -27.71 7.54
N CYS A 70 -12.50 -27.84 6.23
CA CYS A 70 -11.33 -27.82 5.35
C CYS A 70 -10.64 -26.46 5.39
N ALA A 71 -11.38 -25.34 5.34
CA ALA A 71 -10.79 -24.01 5.45
C ALA A 71 -9.95 -23.87 6.72
N THR A 72 -10.51 -24.29 7.86
CA THR A 72 -9.87 -24.17 9.18
C THR A 72 -8.74 -25.17 9.39
N LEU A 73 -8.89 -26.43 8.97
CA LEU A 73 -7.83 -27.43 9.07
C LEU A 73 -6.66 -27.13 8.14
N ILE A 74 -6.90 -26.56 6.95
CA ILE A 74 -5.85 -26.13 6.04
C ILE A 74 -5.12 -24.92 6.63
N LEU A 75 -5.86 -23.92 7.13
CA LEU A 75 -5.26 -22.78 7.86
C LEU A 75 -4.37 -23.24 9.02
N ALA A 76 -4.85 -24.21 9.81
CA ALA A 76 -4.14 -24.76 10.96
C ALA A 76 -2.96 -25.65 10.56
N ALA A 77 -3.10 -26.46 9.51
CA ALA A 77 -2.03 -27.30 9.01
C ALA A 77 -0.91 -26.46 8.38
N LEU A 78 -1.25 -25.37 7.68
CA LEU A 78 -0.26 -24.45 7.12
C LEU A 78 0.47 -23.65 8.19
N SER A 79 -0.23 -23.24 9.26
CA SER A 79 0.41 -22.56 10.40
C SER A 79 1.32 -23.48 11.22
N MET A 80 1.03 -24.79 11.26
CA MET A 80 1.82 -25.77 12.00
C MET A 80 2.95 -26.42 11.17
N ALA A 81 2.77 -26.61 9.87
CA ALA A 81 3.71 -27.39 9.06
C ALA A 81 4.94 -26.59 8.59
N PHE A 82 4.88 -25.26 8.59
CA PHE A 82 5.97 -24.43 8.04
C PHE A 82 6.41 -23.27 8.97
N PRO A 83 6.94 -23.56 10.17
CA PRO A 83 7.52 -22.51 11.02
C PRO A 83 8.88 -21.96 10.51
N PHE A 84 9.51 -22.55 9.49
CA PHE A 84 10.90 -22.24 9.08
C PHE A 84 11.22 -22.34 7.57
N VAL A 85 10.24 -22.33 6.65
CA VAL A 85 10.49 -22.40 5.19
C VAL A 85 10.02 -21.12 4.50
N SER A 86 10.87 -20.55 3.64
CA SER A 86 10.62 -19.31 2.89
C SER A 86 9.28 -19.34 2.15
N VAL A 87 8.44 -18.36 2.48
CA VAL A 87 6.98 -18.29 2.33
C VAL A 87 6.53 -17.80 0.93
N GLU A 88 7.28 -18.05 -0.14
CA GLU A 88 6.76 -17.72 -1.49
C GLU A 88 5.60 -18.65 -1.92
N ALA A 89 5.57 -19.85 -1.34
CA ALA A 89 4.67 -20.92 -1.70
C ALA A 89 3.40 -21.00 -0.82
N PRO A 90 3.42 -20.83 0.52
CA PRO A 90 2.30 -21.26 1.37
C PRO A 90 1.02 -20.47 1.20
N LEU A 91 1.02 -19.14 0.99
CA LEU A 91 -0.24 -18.38 0.91
C LEU A 91 -0.95 -18.57 -0.44
N THR A 92 -0.14 -18.65 -1.50
CA THR A 92 -0.50 -18.94 -2.88
C THR A 92 -0.94 -20.40 -3.02
N ILE A 93 -0.22 -21.32 -2.39
CA ILE A 93 -0.58 -22.75 -2.30
C ILE A 93 -1.76 -22.93 -1.37
N ALA A 94 -1.93 -22.18 -0.29
CA ALA A 94 -3.10 -22.27 0.59
C ALA A 94 -4.37 -21.90 -0.15
N THR A 95 -4.35 -20.78 -0.88
CA THR A 95 -5.47 -20.32 -1.69
C THR A 95 -5.70 -21.22 -2.90
N ALA A 96 -4.63 -21.74 -3.53
CA ALA A 96 -4.72 -22.78 -4.58
C ALA A 96 -5.33 -24.08 -4.06
N VAL A 97 -4.83 -24.59 -2.94
CA VAL A 97 -5.28 -25.83 -2.29
C VAL A 97 -6.71 -25.65 -1.80
N PHE A 98 -7.10 -24.47 -1.31
CA PHE A 98 -8.48 -24.16 -0.95
C PHE A 98 -9.42 -24.20 -2.16
N ALA A 99 -9.04 -23.56 -3.27
CA ALA A 99 -9.82 -23.59 -4.51
C ALA A 99 -9.88 -25.00 -5.14
N VAL A 100 -8.76 -25.71 -5.13
CA VAL A 100 -8.64 -27.07 -5.67
C VAL A 100 -9.38 -28.08 -4.81
N LEU A 101 -9.35 -27.98 -3.47
CA LEU A 101 -10.10 -28.86 -2.58
C LEU A 101 -11.60 -28.54 -2.59
N ALA A 102 -11.98 -27.26 -2.71
CA ALA A 102 -13.38 -26.90 -2.96
C ALA A 102 -13.88 -27.49 -4.29
N ALA A 103 -13.08 -27.44 -5.35
CA ALA A 103 -13.39 -28.09 -6.62
C ALA A 103 -13.42 -29.64 -6.50
N LEU A 104 -12.46 -30.25 -5.82
CA LEU A 104 -12.35 -31.70 -5.65
C LEU A 104 -13.40 -32.29 -4.72
N LEU A 105 -13.95 -31.53 -3.78
CA LEU A 105 -15.06 -31.98 -2.91
C LEU A 105 -16.42 -31.82 -3.59
N THR A 106 -16.53 -30.91 -4.56
CA THR A 106 -17.81 -30.58 -5.21
C THR A 106 -18.07 -31.43 -6.46
N VAL A 107 -17.02 -31.81 -7.19
CA VAL A 107 -17.13 -32.71 -8.34
C VAL A 107 -17.69 -34.09 -7.98
N PRO A 108 -17.23 -34.81 -6.93
CA PRO A 108 -17.78 -36.11 -6.55
C PRO A 108 -19.21 -36.02 -6.01
N ALA A 109 -19.57 -34.93 -5.31
CA ALA A 109 -20.94 -34.70 -4.84
C ALA A 109 -21.91 -34.50 -6.01
N ALA A 110 -21.49 -33.74 -7.04
CA ALA A 110 -22.25 -33.59 -8.27
C ALA A 110 -22.36 -34.91 -9.07
N LEU A 111 -21.30 -35.72 -9.08
CA LEU A 111 -21.30 -37.03 -9.75
C LEU A 111 -22.12 -38.09 -8.97
N ALA A 112 -22.21 -37.99 -7.65
CA ALA A 112 -22.97 -38.92 -6.80
C ALA A 112 -24.49 -38.71 -6.93
N GLU A 113 -24.96 -37.47 -7.11
CA GLU A 113 -26.39 -37.20 -7.37
C GLU A 113 -26.84 -37.75 -8.74
N GLY A 114 -25.94 -37.87 -9.72
CA GLY A 114 -26.23 -38.42 -11.05
C GLY A 114 -26.52 -39.92 -11.10
N LYS A 115 -26.33 -40.66 -10.00
CA LYS A 115 -26.67 -42.10 -9.92
C LYS A 115 -28.06 -42.39 -9.36
N SER A 116 -28.83 -41.36 -8.95
CA SER A 116 -30.21 -41.55 -8.52
C SER A 116 -31.11 -41.69 -9.75
N GLU A 117 -31.68 -42.88 -9.90
CA GLU A 117 -32.44 -43.39 -11.04
C GLU A 117 -33.46 -42.38 -11.62
N SER A 118 -33.45 -42.25 -12.96
CA SER A 118 -34.48 -41.68 -13.86
C SER A 118 -34.45 -40.21 -14.33
N SER A 119 -33.45 -39.40 -13.98
CA SER A 119 -33.33 -38.03 -14.52
C SER A 119 -32.33 -37.95 -15.68
N ASP A 120 -32.83 -37.98 -16.91
CA ASP A 120 -32.10 -37.99 -18.21
C ASP A 120 -31.30 -36.71 -18.56
N ASN A 121 -30.99 -35.86 -17.57
CA ASN A 121 -30.26 -34.62 -17.81
C ASN A 121 -28.79 -34.79 -17.38
N PRO A 122 -27.86 -35.14 -18.29
CA PRO A 122 -26.44 -35.03 -18.00
C PRO A 122 -26.13 -33.59 -17.58
N ILE A 123 -25.21 -33.42 -16.63
CA ILE A 123 -24.66 -32.12 -16.28
C ILE A 123 -24.25 -31.44 -17.59
N GLY A 124 -24.90 -30.34 -17.91
CA GLY A 124 -24.69 -29.67 -19.19
C GLY A 124 -23.25 -29.17 -19.27
N LEU A 125 -22.61 -29.24 -20.44
CA LEU A 125 -21.29 -28.64 -20.68
C LEU A 125 -21.21 -27.18 -20.19
N GLN A 126 -22.33 -26.44 -20.27
CA GLN A 126 -22.46 -25.07 -19.76
C GLN A 126 -22.24 -24.96 -18.25
N GLU A 127 -22.69 -25.95 -17.47
CA GLU A 127 -22.57 -25.95 -16.01
C GLU A 127 -21.15 -26.27 -15.57
N LEU A 128 -20.50 -27.22 -16.25
CA LEU A 128 -19.08 -27.51 -16.06
C LEU A 128 -18.22 -26.28 -16.40
N ALA A 129 -18.55 -25.59 -17.49
CA ALA A 129 -17.88 -24.35 -17.86
C ALA A 129 -18.06 -23.26 -16.79
N LEU A 130 -19.28 -23.09 -16.26
CA LEU A 130 -19.55 -22.11 -15.21
C LEU A 130 -18.79 -22.44 -13.91
N LEU A 131 -18.80 -23.71 -13.47
CA LEU A 131 -18.05 -24.15 -12.30
C LEU A 131 -16.54 -23.95 -12.47
N ALA A 132 -16.00 -24.25 -13.66
CA ALA A 132 -14.61 -24.00 -13.98
C ALA A 132 -14.29 -22.50 -13.92
N CYS A 133 -15.14 -21.64 -14.50
CA CYS A 133 -14.99 -20.19 -14.44
C CYS A 133 -15.04 -19.65 -13.00
N LEU A 134 -15.99 -20.11 -12.17
CA LEU A 134 -16.11 -19.67 -10.78
C LEU A 134 -14.92 -20.15 -9.94
N SER A 135 -14.42 -21.36 -10.19
CA SER A 135 -13.23 -21.88 -9.51
C SER A 135 -11.97 -21.11 -9.92
N LEU A 136 -11.85 -20.80 -11.21
CA LEU A 136 -10.77 -19.98 -11.74
C LEU A 136 -10.81 -18.56 -11.14
N LEU A 137 -12.00 -17.96 -11.02
CA LEU A 137 -12.19 -16.65 -10.40
C LEU A 137 -11.83 -16.67 -8.91
N ALA A 138 -12.26 -17.71 -8.18
CA ALA A 138 -11.93 -17.92 -6.77
C ALA A 138 -10.42 -18.03 -6.52
N PHE A 139 -9.66 -18.46 -7.52
CA PHE A 139 -8.21 -18.60 -7.45
C PHE A 139 -7.45 -17.37 -7.95
N ILE A 140 -7.77 -16.89 -9.16
CA ILE A 140 -7.05 -15.80 -9.82
C ILE A 140 -7.28 -14.47 -9.11
N ALA A 141 -8.50 -14.18 -8.64
CA ALA A 141 -8.78 -12.86 -8.07
C ALA A 141 -7.95 -12.57 -6.79
N PRO A 142 -7.86 -13.48 -5.79
CA PRO A 142 -6.99 -13.27 -4.64
C PRO A 142 -5.51 -13.25 -4.99
N LEU A 143 -5.08 -14.06 -5.97
CA LEU A 143 -3.69 -14.10 -6.42
C LEU A 143 -3.25 -12.77 -7.05
N CYS A 144 -4.04 -12.26 -8.00
CA CYS A 144 -3.80 -10.96 -8.62
C CYS A 144 -3.85 -9.84 -7.58
N TYR A 145 -4.77 -9.91 -6.63
CA TYR A 145 -4.86 -8.95 -5.54
C TYR A 145 -3.63 -8.97 -4.63
N ALA A 146 -3.19 -10.16 -4.20
CA ALA A 146 -1.99 -10.33 -3.37
C ALA A 146 -0.75 -9.78 -4.08
N HIS A 147 -0.59 -10.08 -5.37
CA HIS A 147 0.51 -9.54 -6.17
C HIS A 147 0.48 -8.02 -6.25
N SER A 148 -0.69 -7.43 -6.54
CA SER A 148 -0.88 -5.98 -6.57
C SER A 148 -0.63 -5.34 -5.21
N ALA A 149 -1.09 -5.97 -4.13
CA ALA A 149 -0.90 -5.51 -2.76
C ALA A 149 0.58 -5.52 -2.38
N ALA A 150 1.32 -6.58 -2.71
CA ALA A 150 2.76 -6.69 -2.46
C ALA A 150 3.54 -5.62 -3.25
N ALA A 151 3.17 -5.37 -4.50
CA ALA A 151 3.77 -4.29 -5.31
C ALA A 151 3.55 -2.91 -4.66
N GLN A 152 2.33 -2.65 -4.18
CA GLN A 152 1.99 -1.40 -3.49
C GLN A 152 2.77 -1.23 -2.17
N GLU A 153 2.91 -2.28 -1.37
CA GLU A 153 3.68 -2.20 -0.11
C GLU A 153 5.17 -1.99 -0.38
N ARG A 154 5.71 -2.58 -1.45
CA ARG A 154 7.09 -2.33 -1.88
C ARG A 154 7.32 -0.88 -2.28
N GLU A 155 6.37 -0.26 -2.99
CA GLU A 155 6.44 1.16 -3.33
C GLU A 155 6.46 2.03 -2.07
N LYS A 156 5.54 1.78 -1.14
CA LYS A 156 5.49 2.50 0.15
C LYS A 156 6.74 2.30 1.00
N LEU A 157 7.35 1.11 0.94
CA LEU A 157 8.63 0.83 1.59
C LEU A 157 9.75 1.69 0.99
N VAL A 158 9.86 1.74 -0.35
CA VAL A 158 10.84 2.60 -1.04
C VAL A 158 10.62 4.06 -0.67
N GLU A 159 9.38 4.55 -0.68
CA GLU A 159 9.04 5.92 -0.27
C GLU A 159 9.43 6.19 1.20
N ALA A 160 9.15 5.24 2.10
CA ALA A 160 9.52 5.37 3.51
C ALA A 160 11.04 5.41 3.71
N LEU A 161 11.81 4.63 2.94
CA LEU A 161 13.28 4.66 2.96
C LEU A 161 13.82 5.99 2.41
N GLN A 162 13.32 6.44 1.27
CA GLN A 162 13.72 7.72 0.65
C GLN A 162 13.42 8.92 1.57
N SER A 163 12.30 8.87 2.29
CA SER A 163 11.91 9.90 3.28
C SER A 163 12.52 9.70 4.68
N GLN A 164 13.41 8.71 4.84
CA GLN A 164 14.08 8.34 6.10
C GLN A 164 13.11 8.06 7.25
N ARG A 165 11.90 7.55 6.97
CA ARG A 165 10.92 7.15 7.98
C ARG A 165 11.17 5.71 8.40
N TYR A 166 12.27 5.46 9.10
CA TYR A 166 12.73 4.11 9.43
C TYR A 166 11.69 3.27 10.17
N GLN A 167 10.94 3.86 11.11
CA GLN A 167 9.90 3.13 11.82
C GLN A 167 8.79 2.65 10.86
N ARG A 168 8.42 3.47 9.89
CA ARG A 168 7.41 3.14 8.89
C ARG A 168 7.95 2.16 7.86
N ALA A 169 9.19 2.32 7.43
CA ALA A 169 9.90 1.36 6.58
C ALA A 169 9.93 -0.03 7.25
N ARG A 170 10.23 -0.11 8.55
CA ARG A 170 10.23 -1.36 9.32
C ARG A 170 8.87 -2.06 9.30
N ILE A 171 7.77 -1.32 9.43
CA ILE A 171 6.43 -1.90 9.33
C ILE A 171 6.23 -2.54 7.95
N PHE A 172 6.64 -1.84 6.88
CA PHE A 172 6.52 -2.39 5.52
C PHE A 172 7.47 -3.55 5.25
N THR A 173 8.67 -3.58 5.84
CA THR A 173 9.55 -4.77 5.73
C THR A 173 8.96 -5.97 6.45
N GLN A 174 8.32 -5.79 7.61
CA GLN A 174 7.62 -6.88 8.30
C GLN A 174 6.48 -7.46 7.47
N ILE A 175 5.68 -6.59 6.84
CA ILE A 175 4.63 -7.03 5.90
C ILE A 175 5.25 -7.74 4.69
N SER A 176 6.37 -7.23 4.18
CA SER A 176 7.10 -7.83 3.04
C SER A 176 7.72 -9.17 3.40
N LEU A 177 8.22 -9.37 4.62
CA LEU A 177 8.73 -10.67 5.10
C LEU A 177 7.62 -11.72 5.11
N ALA A 178 6.41 -11.32 5.53
CA ALA A 178 5.26 -12.22 5.58
C ALA A 178 4.71 -12.59 4.20
N THR A 179 4.87 -11.71 3.20
CA THR A 179 4.24 -11.86 1.87
C THR A 179 5.21 -12.25 0.76
N THR A 180 6.46 -11.78 0.82
CA THR A 180 7.51 -11.98 -0.18
C THR A 180 8.91 -11.97 0.49
N PRO A 181 9.30 -13.03 1.22
CA PRO A 181 10.53 -13.04 2.01
C PRO A 181 11.80 -12.92 1.16
N ASP A 182 11.81 -13.48 -0.04
CA ASP A 182 12.95 -13.43 -0.97
C ASP A 182 12.99 -12.13 -1.79
N ALA A 183 12.06 -11.19 -1.53
CA ALA A 183 12.07 -9.90 -2.20
C ALA A 183 13.35 -9.11 -1.87
N ARG A 184 13.76 -8.32 -2.86
CA ARG A 184 14.86 -7.37 -2.70
C ARG A 184 14.37 -5.95 -2.93
N VAL A 185 14.78 -5.01 -2.09
CA VAL A 185 14.45 -3.59 -2.22
C VAL A 185 15.76 -2.81 -2.28
N LEU A 186 15.92 -2.00 -3.33
CA LEU A 186 17.17 -1.30 -3.64
C LEU A 186 18.40 -2.24 -3.68
N GLY A 187 18.21 -3.47 -4.15
CA GLY A 187 19.26 -4.49 -4.27
C GLY A 187 19.55 -5.28 -2.98
N VAL A 188 18.98 -4.88 -1.84
CA VAL A 188 19.18 -5.50 -0.52
C VAL A 188 18.03 -6.49 -0.24
N SER A 189 18.31 -7.63 0.40
CA SER A 189 17.26 -8.56 0.82
C SER A 189 16.36 -7.92 1.89
N ILE A 190 15.08 -8.29 1.94
CA ILE A 190 14.16 -7.75 2.95
C ILE A 190 14.60 -8.12 4.38
N GLU A 191 15.22 -9.28 4.58
CA GLU A 191 15.78 -9.72 5.87
C GLU A 191 16.92 -8.80 6.32
N ASP A 192 17.95 -8.63 5.49
CA ASP A 192 19.09 -7.75 5.79
C ASP A 192 18.64 -6.29 6.01
N LEU A 193 17.67 -5.84 5.22
CA LEU A 193 17.09 -4.50 5.35
C LEU A 193 16.34 -4.34 6.68
N THR A 194 15.64 -5.37 7.13
CA THR A 194 14.95 -5.37 8.43
C THR A 194 15.95 -5.25 9.57
N ASP A 195 17.04 -6.01 9.52
CA ASP A 195 18.12 -5.95 10.52
C ASP A 195 18.84 -4.60 10.55
N GLU A 196 19.06 -3.98 9.39
CA GLU A 196 19.61 -2.63 9.30
C GLU A 196 18.65 -1.59 9.90
N LEU A 197 17.36 -1.64 9.54
CA LEU A 197 16.34 -0.73 10.09
C LEU A 197 16.23 -0.89 11.61
N ASP A 198 16.25 -2.12 12.12
CA ASP A 198 16.25 -2.41 13.54
C ASP A 198 17.45 -1.81 14.26
N ARG A 199 18.65 -1.87 13.67
CA ARG A 199 19.85 -1.22 14.20
C ARG A 199 19.72 0.30 14.21
N GLN A 200 19.25 0.90 13.10
CA GLN A 200 19.05 2.36 13.00
C GLN A 200 18.01 2.87 14.01
N ILE A 201 16.89 2.16 14.15
CA ILE A 201 15.83 2.50 15.11
C ILE A 201 16.36 2.43 16.54
N ARG A 202 17.11 1.39 16.91
CA ARG A 202 17.74 1.30 18.23
C ARG A 202 18.69 2.46 18.48
N HIS A 203 19.55 2.77 17.53
CA HIS A 203 20.49 3.91 17.64
C HIS A 203 19.75 5.24 17.87
N LEU A 204 18.69 5.53 17.11
CA LEU A 204 17.88 6.74 17.30
C LEU A 204 17.16 6.75 18.65
N GLN A 205 16.65 5.60 19.11
CA GLN A 205 16.02 5.49 20.43
C GLN A 205 17.02 5.75 21.55
N ASP A 206 18.24 5.21 21.45
CA ASP A 206 19.29 5.41 22.44
C ASP A 206 19.75 6.88 22.45
N PHE A 207 19.94 7.49 21.29
CA PHE A 207 20.19 8.94 21.18
C PHE A 207 19.09 9.79 21.86
N LEU A 208 17.82 9.40 21.73
CA LEU A 208 16.72 10.11 22.39
C LEU A 208 16.65 9.88 23.90
N ARG A 209 17.16 8.74 24.41
CA ARG A 209 17.27 8.45 25.84
C ARG A 209 18.41 9.21 26.50
N GLU A 210 19.49 9.50 25.77
CA GLU A 210 20.58 10.31 26.26
C GLU A 210 20.10 11.71 26.64
N SER A 211 20.53 12.16 27.82
CA SER A 211 20.24 13.52 28.30
C SER A 211 21.01 14.54 27.46
N PRO A 212 20.37 15.64 27.04
CA PRO A 212 21.04 16.66 26.25
C PRO A 212 22.19 17.28 27.05
N LYS A 213 23.37 17.37 26.43
CA LYS A 213 24.57 17.97 27.05
C LYS A 213 24.37 19.47 27.34
N GLN A 214 23.52 20.15 26.57
CA GLN A 214 23.16 21.55 26.78
C GLN A 214 21.68 21.77 26.51
N PRO A 215 20.82 21.76 27.56
CA PRO A 215 19.39 22.01 27.40
C PRO A 215 19.15 23.36 26.71
N GLY A 216 18.42 23.36 25.58
CA GLY A 216 17.96 24.58 24.91
C GLY A 216 18.80 25.07 23.72
N ALA A 217 19.89 24.41 23.35
CA ALA A 217 20.61 24.75 22.11
C ALA A 217 19.73 24.42 20.88
N VAL A 218 19.48 25.40 20.01
CA VAL A 218 18.63 25.25 18.80
C VAL A 218 19.08 24.07 17.92
N ALA A 219 20.40 23.85 17.80
CA ALA A 219 20.95 22.72 17.08
C ALA A 219 20.52 21.37 17.68
N GLN A 220 20.56 21.22 19.01
CA GLN A 220 20.13 19.98 19.69
C GLN A 220 18.62 19.76 19.57
N ILE A 221 17.82 20.83 19.57
CA ILE A 221 16.37 20.75 19.31
C ILE A 221 16.14 20.18 17.90
N GLY A 222 16.85 20.70 16.90
CA GLY A 222 16.78 20.24 15.52
C GLY A 222 17.16 18.76 15.36
N GLU A 223 18.32 18.34 15.89
CA GLU A 223 18.78 16.95 15.80
C GLU A 223 17.80 15.96 16.46
N ARG A 224 17.27 16.30 17.64
CA ARG A 224 16.27 15.47 18.33
C ARG A 224 14.94 15.44 17.59
N ALA A 225 14.51 16.55 17.00
CA ALA A 225 13.30 16.59 16.18
C ALA A 225 13.45 15.69 14.94
N ILE A 226 14.59 15.73 14.26
CA ILE A 226 14.88 14.84 13.11
C ILE A 226 14.82 13.38 13.56
N ALA A 227 15.45 13.01 14.67
CA ALA A 227 15.41 11.64 15.18
C ALA A 227 13.97 11.18 15.50
N LEU A 228 13.15 12.04 16.12
CA LEU A 228 11.74 11.76 16.36
C LEU A 228 10.96 11.58 15.05
N MET A 229 11.20 12.42 14.06
CA MET A 229 10.57 12.34 12.74
C MET A 229 10.97 11.06 12.00
N GLN A 230 12.24 10.64 12.06
CA GLN A 230 12.72 9.38 11.46
C GLN A 230 12.08 8.15 12.13
N LEU A 231 11.76 8.25 13.43
CA LEU A 231 10.99 7.26 14.17
C LEU A 231 9.47 7.38 13.99
N ASP A 232 9.02 8.26 13.10
CA ASP A 232 7.60 8.58 12.85
C ASP A 232 6.81 9.10 14.07
N ARG A 233 7.51 9.63 15.08
CA ARG A 233 6.95 10.24 16.30
C ARG A 233 6.69 11.74 16.11
N ASN A 234 5.93 12.07 15.06
CA ASN A 234 5.76 13.47 14.59
C ASN A 234 5.06 14.38 15.62
N ASP A 235 4.13 13.87 16.44
CA ASP A 235 3.50 14.64 17.52
C ASP A 235 4.49 15.05 18.64
N GLU A 236 5.47 14.19 18.92
CA GLU A 236 6.54 14.50 19.86
C GLU A 236 7.53 15.50 19.28
N ALA A 237 7.85 15.36 17.99
CA ALA A 237 8.66 16.34 17.27
C ALA A 237 8.00 17.72 17.28
N LEU A 238 6.69 17.81 17.03
CA LEU A 238 5.93 19.06 17.11
C LEU A 238 5.98 19.69 18.50
N ARG A 239 5.78 18.90 19.57
CA ARG A 239 5.89 19.40 20.94
C ARG A 239 7.27 19.99 21.25
N LEU A 240 8.32 19.44 20.64
CA LEU A 240 9.68 19.95 20.77
C LEU A 240 9.94 21.21 19.92
N LEU A 241 9.40 21.26 18.70
CA LEU A 241 9.67 22.33 17.73
C LEU A 241 8.81 23.57 17.91
N LEU A 242 7.56 23.43 18.37
CA LEU A 242 6.60 24.53 18.47
C LEU A 242 7.11 25.71 19.30
N PRO A 243 7.76 25.53 20.47
CA PRO A 243 8.32 26.66 21.22
C PRO A 243 9.37 27.44 20.43
N ALA A 244 10.24 26.75 19.67
CA ALA A 244 11.25 27.40 18.83
C ALA A 244 10.60 28.13 17.64
N ALA A 245 9.58 27.53 17.01
CA ALA A 245 8.80 28.15 15.96
C ALA A 245 8.07 29.41 16.44
N GLN A 246 7.47 29.38 17.63
CA GLN A 246 6.85 30.55 18.28
C GLN A 246 7.89 31.63 18.63
N GLY A 247 9.11 31.23 18.95
CA GLY A 247 10.25 32.12 19.15
C GLY A 247 10.85 32.68 17.85
N GLY A 248 10.26 32.41 16.69
CA GLY A 248 10.72 32.95 15.40
C GLY A 248 11.95 32.26 14.83
N VAL A 249 12.23 31.01 15.24
CA VAL A 249 13.33 30.22 14.68
C VAL A 249 12.92 29.65 13.31
N PRO A 250 13.52 30.09 12.18
CA PRO A 250 12.99 29.79 10.85
C PRO A 250 13.00 28.31 10.50
N ILE A 251 14.08 27.61 10.88
CA ILE A 251 14.22 26.17 10.62
C ILE A 251 13.18 25.34 11.38
N ALA A 252 12.66 25.86 12.50
CA ALA A 252 11.60 25.17 13.24
C ALA A 252 10.27 25.22 12.49
N TRP A 253 9.99 26.27 11.71
CA TRP A 253 8.81 26.33 10.86
C TRP A 253 8.85 25.25 9.76
N ASP A 254 9.98 25.09 9.08
CA ASP A 254 10.15 24.03 8.06
C ASP A 254 9.89 22.64 8.65
N TYR A 255 10.47 22.32 9.81
CA TYR A 255 10.25 21.02 10.45
C TYR A 255 8.82 20.84 10.99
N CYS A 256 8.19 21.89 11.53
CA CYS A 256 6.78 21.86 11.89
C CYS A 256 5.89 21.59 10.67
N GLY A 257 6.16 22.27 9.55
CA GLY A 257 5.50 22.05 8.28
C GLY A 257 5.58 20.58 7.84
N LEU A 258 6.79 20.01 7.87
CA LEU A 258 7.01 18.59 7.53
C LEU A 258 6.32 17.62 8.50
N CYS A 259 6.31 17.92 9.80
CA CYS A 259 5.58 17.08 10.78
C CYS A 259 4.07 17.07 10.49
N TYR A 260 3.47 18.24 10.24
CA TYR A 260 2.06 18.33 9.89
C TYR A 260 1.74 17.63 8.57
N GLN A 261 2.63 17.68 7.56
CA GLN A 261 2.47 16.86 6.35
C GLN A 261 2.43 15.37 6.69
N ARG A 262 3.34 14.90 7.52
CA ARG A 262 3.40 13.47 7.90
C ARG A 262 2.17 13.01 8.70
N LEU A 263 1.51 13.93 9.40
CA LEU A 263 0.27 13.72 10.12
C LEU A 263 -0.99 13.91 9.25
N GLY A 264 -0.85 14.38 8.01
CA GLY A 264 -1.96 14.64 7.09
C GLY A 264 -2.72 15.95 7.34
N ASP A 265 -2.20 16.86 8.18
CA ASP A 265 -2.77 18.21 8.36
C ASP A 265 -2.15 19.18 7.36
N TRP A 266 -2.65 19.15 6.13
CA TRP A 266 -2.11 19.93 5.03
C TRP A 266 -2.26 21.44 5.22
N ARG A 267 -3.31 21.89 5.92
CA ARG A 267 -3.54 23.32 6.18
C ARG A 267 -2.50 23.88 7.13
N ARG A 268 -2.28 23.22 8.28
CA ARG A 268 -1.22 23.66 9.21
C ARG A 268 0.16 23.53 8.58
N SER A 269 0.39 22.46 7.81
CA SER A 269 1.64 22.34 7.05
C SER A 269 1.89 23.56 6.17
N LEU A 270 0.87 23.99 5.41
CA LEU A 270 0.96 25.15 4.53
C LEU A 270 1.29 26.41 5.31
N GLU A 271 0.56 26.69 6.41
CA GLU A 271 0.79 27.85 7.28
C GLU A 271 2.26 27.92 7.75
N PHE A 272 2.84 26.80 8.17
CA PHE A 272 4.22 26.75 8.64
C PHE A 272 5.25 26.99 7.51
N TYR A 273 5.06 26.40 6.34
CA TYR A 273 5.96 26.68 5.23
C TYR A 273 5.83 28.11 4.69
N GLU A 274 4.64 28.70 4.71
CA GLU A 274 4.43 30.12 4.37
C GLU A 274 5.17 31.05 5.35
N MET A 275 5.13 30.76 6.66
CA MET A 275 5.92 31.52 7.64
C MET A 275 7.43 31.43 7.35
N SER A 276 7.93 30.24 7.02
CA SER A 276 9.33 30.05 6.61
C SER A 276 9.66 30.84 5.35
N GLN A 277 8.81 30.75 4.33
CA GLN A 277 8.97 31.48 3.07
C GLN A 277 9.00 33.00 3.29
N GLN A 278 8.07 33.54 4.08
CA GLN A 278 8.01 34.98 4.41
C GLN A 278 9.28 35.45 5.11
N PHE A 279 9.82 34.66 6.05
CA PHE A 279 11.07 35.01 6.72
C PHE A 279 12.25 35.07 5.75
N TRP A 280 12.38 34.06 4.89
CA TRP A 280 13.51 33.99 3.95
C TRP A 280 13.40 35.00 2.81
N ASP A 281 12.19 35.44 2.46
CA ASP A 281 11.99 36.45 1.43
C ASP A 281 12.72 37.76 1.76
N GLY A 282 12.68 38.17 3.04
CA GLY A 282 13.36 39.36 3.55
C GLY A 282 14.87 39.22 3.78
N GLN A 283 15.46 38.04 3.58
CA GLN A 283 16.90 37.81 3.78
C GLN A 283 17.71 38.09 2.51
N GLN A 284 18.98 38.45 2.68
CA GLN A 284 19.91 38.62 1.57
C GLN A 284 20.13 37.29 0.82
N PRO A 285 20.32 37.31 -0.51
CA PRO A 285 20.64 36.12 -1.29
C PRO A 285 21.86 35.38 -0.72
N SER A 286 21.66 34.12 -0.36
CA SER A 286 22.70 33.22 0.15
C SER A 286 22.35 31.77 -0.19
N PRO A 287 23.34 30.86 -0.25
CA PRO A 287 23.06 29.44 -0.45
C PRO A 287 22.08 28.87 0.58
N GLN A 288 22.16 29.32 1.84
CA GLN A 288 21.25 28.92 2.90
C GLN A 288 19.81 29.38 2.62
N ARG A 289 19.62 30.64 2.23
CA ARG A 289 18.31 31.17 1.81
C ARG A 289 17.74 30.36 0.66
N THR A 290 18.53 30.10 -0.38
CA THR A 290 18.09 29.31 -1.54
C THR A 290 17.65 27.91 -1.13
N ASN A 291 18.41 27.23 -0.27
CA ASN A 291 18.05 25.90 0.22
C ASN A 291 16.74 25.91 1.02
N ALA A 292 16.59 26.88 1.92
CA ALA A 292 15.42 26.98 2.77
C ALA A 292 14.17 27.36 1.97
N MET A 293 14.27 28.33 1.06
CA MET A 293 13.16 28.69 0.17
C MET A 293 12.76 27.52 -0.74
N GLN A 294 13.74 26.79 -1.30
CA GLN A 294 13.44 25.61 -2.12
C GLN A 294 12.68 24.54 -1.30
N SER A 295 13.11 24.30 -0.05
CA SER A 295 12.43 23.39 0.87
C SER A 295 11.01 23.86 1.18
N ALA A 296 10.84 25.15 1.52
CA ALA A 296 9.54 25.74 1.82
C ALA A 296 8.58 25.67 0.63
N PHE A 297 9.01 26.05 -0.58
CA PHE A 297 8.18 25.98 -1.78
C PHE A 297 7.83 24.54 -2.17
N ARG A 298 8.74 23.58 -1.99
CA ARG A 298 8.43 22.15 -2.16
C ARG A 298 7.36 21.71 -1.15
N GLY A 299 7.48 22.14 0.10
CA GLY A 299 6.49 21.90 1.15
C GLY A 299 5.11 22.49 0.83
N ILE A 300 5.06 23.76 0.44
CA ILE A 300 3.86 24.49 -0.02
C ILE A 300 3.20 23.76 -1.19
N ALA A 301 3.99 23.39 -2.20
CA ALA A 301 3.48 22.71 -3.38
C ALA A 301 2.84 21.37 -3.03
N PHE A 302 3.49 20.59 -2.17
CA PHE A 302 2.97 19.32 -1.69
C PHE A 302 1.68 19.51 -0.88
N ALA A 303 1.62 20.50 0.01
CA ALA A 303 0.41 20.81 0.78
C ALA A 303 -0.75 21.22 -0.13
N HIS A 304 -0.51 22.10 -1.11
CA HIS A 304 -1.53 22.50 -2.09
C HIS A 304 -2.04 21.34 -2.94
N ARG A 305 -1.16 20.44 -3.39
CA ARG A 305 -1.57 19.24 -4.15
C ARG A 305 -2.55 18.38 -3.35
N ASN A 306 -2.26 18.16 -2.07
CA ASN A 306 -3.14 17.37 -1.18
C ASN A 306 -4.41 18.12 -0.74
N LEU A 307 -4.45 19.44 -0.92
CA LEU A 307 -5.65 20.27 -0.75
C LEU A 307 -6.44 20.44 -2.07
N GLU A 308 -6.09 19.69 -3.13
CA GLU A 308 -6.69 19.77 -4.46
C GLU A 308 -6.53 21.16 -5.14
N HIS A 309 -5.56 21.95 -4.71
CA HIS A 309 -5.23 23.27 -5.29
C HIS A 309 -4.11 23.12 -6.35
N ALA A 310 -4.41 22.41 -7.44
CA ALA A 310 -3.44 21.98 -8.44
C ALA A 310 -2.61 23.13 -9.05
N SER A 311 -3.24 24.27 -9.37
CA SER A 311 -2.56 25.44 -9.95
C SER A 311 -1.58 26.10 -8.97
N ALA A 312 -1.93 26.19 -7.69
CA ALA A 312 -1.05 26.71 -6.65
C ALA A 312 0.14 25.76 -6.39
N ALA A 313 -0.10 24.45 -6.44
CA ALA A 313 0.96 23.44 -6.34
C ALA A 313 1.97 23.57 -7.49
N GLU A 314 1.49 23.71 -8.73
CA GLU A 314 2.34 23.91 -9.90
C GLU A 314 3.19 25.18 -9.77
N ALA A 315 2.56 26.30 -9.41
CA ALA A 315 3.25 27.58 -9.25
C ALA A 315 4.38 27.47 -8.21
N ALA A 316 4.12 26.86 -7.07
CA ALA A 316 5.13 26.67 -6.02
C ALA A 316 6.28 25.75 -6.47
N TYR A 317 5.99 24.63 -7.16
CA TYR A 317 7.06 23.79 -7.69
C TYR A 317 7.91 24.50 -8.74
N ARG A 318 7.31 25.32 -9.60
CA ARG A 318 8.05 26.12 -10.59
C ARG A 318 9.01 27.09 -9.91
N VAL A 319 8.55 27.79 -8.87
CA VAL A 319 9.44 28.66 -8.07
C VAL A 319 10.58 27.86 -7.44
N ALA A 320 10.30 26.69 -6.85
CA ALA A 320 11.34 25.83 -6.30
C ALA A 320 12.37 25.39 -7.37
N LEU A 321 11.91 25.10 -8.59
CA LEU A 321 12.75 24.71 -9.72
C LEU A 321 13.61 25.87 -10.23
N GLU A 322 13.05 27.08 -10.29
CA GLU A 322 13.78 28.31 -10.67
C GLU A 322 14.88 28.66 -9.66
N LEU A 323 14.65 28.41 -8.37
CA LEU A 323 15.66 28.59 -7.32
C LEU A 323 16.84 27.63 -7.49
N ARG A 324 16.55 26.34 -7.70
CA ARG A 324 17.56 25.33 -8.00
C ARG A 324 16.92 24.11 -8.68
N PRO A 325 17.25 23.84 -9.95
CA PRO A 325 16.78 22.64 -10.64
C PRO A 325 17.33 21.38 -9.97
N THR A 326 16.46 20.44 -9.63
CA THR A 326 16.83 19.11 -9.14
C THR A 326 16.03 18.05 -9.87
N ALA A 327 16.59 16.84 -9.96
CA ALA A 327 15.90 15.71 -10.57
C ALA A 327 14.58 15.40 -9.85
N GLU A 328 14.58 15.46 -8.51
CA GLU A 328 13.39 15.31 -7.66
C GLU A 328 12.28 16.30 -8.03
N LEU A 329 12.58 17.60 -8.16
CA LEU A 329 11.58 18.62 -8.51
C LEU A 329 10.99 18.39 -9.90
N HIS A 330 11.81 17.96 -10.87
CA HIS A 330 11.32 17.56 -12.17
C HIS A 330 10.38 16.35 -12.07
N LEU A 331 10.72 15.33 -11.25
CA LEU A 331 9.85 14.18 -11.06
C LEU A 331 8.52 14.56 -10.38
N LEU A 332 8.56 15.43 -9.38
CA LEU A 332 7.36 15.92 -8.69
C LEU A 332 6.42 16.68 -9.63
N LEU A 333 6.97 17.54 -10.50
CA LEU A 333 6.20 18.21 -11.56
C LEU A 333 5.66 17.21 -12.59
N ALA A 334 6.44 16.19 -12.96
CA ALA A 334 5.98 15.17 -13.90
C ALA A 334 4.74 14.43 -13.36
N ARG A 335 4.75 14.03 -12.08
CA ARG A 335 3.60 13.42 -11.41
C ARG A 335 2.40 14.37 -11.32
N LEU A 336 2.63 15.63 -10.98
CA LEU A 336 1.55 16.62 -10.93
C LEU A 336 0.88 16.79 -12.31
N TYR A 337 1.68 16.87 -13.39
CA TYR A 337 1.15 16.99 -14.75
C TYR A 337 0.47 15.71 -15.24
N GLU A 338 0.94 14.54 -14.82
CA GLU A 338 0.27 13.27 -15.06
C GLU A 338 -1.14 13.25 -14.44
N GLU A 339 -1.27 13.66 -13.17
CA GLU A 339 -2.57 13.77 -12.48
C GLU A 339 -3.53 14.74 -13.18
N GLN A 340 -2.99 15.82 -13.74
CA GLN A 340 -3.75 16.81 -14.52
C GLN A 340 -3.98 16.40 -15.98
N GLN A 341 -3.56 15.19 -16.39
CA GLN A 341 -3.65 14.69 -17.77
C GLN A 341 -2.88 15.54 -18.81
N GLN A 342 -1.87 16.30 -18.37
CA GLN A 342 -0.99 17.10 -19.22
C GLN A 342 0.22 16.28 -19.69
N SER A 343 -0.06 15.28 -20.51
CA SER A 343 0.88 14.22 -20.88
C SER A 343 2.20 14.68 -21.51
N SER A 344 2.18 15.74 -22.31
CA SER A 344 3.39 16.29 -22.94
C SER A 344 4.35 16.85 -21.89
N LEU A 345 3.84 17.62 -20.94
CA LEU A 345 4.61 18.21 -19.85
C LEU A 345 5.08 17.13 -18.86
N ALA A 346 4.22 16.16 -18.53
CA ALA A 346 4.59 15.02 -17.69
C ALA A 346 5.80 14.26 -18.27
N ILE A 347 5.75 13.90 -19.57
CA ILE A 347 6.85 13.21 -20.27
C ILE A 347 8.11 14.10 -20.32
N GLN A 348 7.96 15.40 -20.58
CA GLN A 348 9.09 16.32 -20.64
C GLN A 348 9.83 16.36 -19.30
N HIS A 349 9.11 16.59 -18.21
CA HIS A 349 9.69 16.68 -16.88
C HIS A 349 10.26 15.33 -16.40
N ALA A 350 9.61 14.20 -16.69
CA ALA A 350 10.14 12.87 -16.40
C ALA A 350 11.50 12.64 -17.11
N ARG A 351 11.61 13.02 -18.39
CA ARG A 351 12.89 12.93 -19.12
C ARG A 351 13.99 13.80 -18.52
N HIS A 352 13.64 15.00 -18.04
CA HIS A 352 14.60 15.86 -17.36
C HIS A 352 15.09 15.24 -16.05
N ALA A 353 14.19 14.66 -15.23
CA ALA A 353 14.55 13.95 -14.01
C ALA A 353 15.52 12.78 -14.30
N ALA A 354 15.17 11.91 -15.25
CA ALA A 354 16.04 10.80 -15.69
C ALA A 354 17.40 11.25 -16.23
N LYS A 355 17.45 12.40 -16.92
CA LYS A 355 18.72 12.95 -17.43
C LYS A 355 19.61 13.47 -16.30
N LEU A 356 19.03 14.10 -15.28
CA LEU A 356 19.78 14.69 -14.17
C LEU A 356 20.31 13.64 -13.19
N ALA A 357 19.54 12.60 -12.89
CA ALA A 357 19.97 11.49 -12.03
C ALA A 357 19.41 10.15 -12.53
N PRO A 358 20.05 9.54 -13.56
CA PRO A 358 19.53 8.34 -14.22
C PRO A 358 19.46 7.12 -13.31
N THR A 359 20.39 6.99 -12.37
CA THR A 359 20.43 5.88 -11.41
C THR A 359 19.35 5.97 -10.34
N GLU A 360 18.90 7.18 -10.00
CA GLU A 360 17.95 7.41 -8.92
C GLU A 360 16.50 7.47 -9.43
N TYR A 361 16.28 8.16 -10.55
CA TYR A 361 14.93 8.43 -11.07
C TYR A 361 14.68 7.84 -12.47
N GLY A 362 15.62 7.08 -13.04
CA GLY A 362 15.46 6.49 -14.38
C GLY A 362 14.23 5.60 -14.51
N ASP A 363 14.09 4.62 -13.60
CA ASP A 363 12.97 3.67 -13.61
C ASP A 363 11.64 4.37 -13.36
N GLN A 364 11.56 5.23 -12.33
CA GLN A 364 10.36 6.00 -12.00
C GLN A 364 9.94 6.94 -13.14
N SER A 365 10.90 7.58 -13.81
CA SER A 365 10.61 8.44 -14.96
C SER A 365 10.10 7.63 -16.14
N GLN A 366 10.67 6.44 -16.39
CA GLN A 366 10.23 5.57 -17.47
C GLN A 366 8.84 4.99 -17.21
N GLU A 367 8.52 4.71 -15.95
CA GLU A 367 7.19 4.30 -15.52
C GLU A 367 6.14 5.36 -15.85
N ILE A 368 6.35 6.62 -15.43
CA ILE A 368 5.45 7.74 -15.76
C ILE A 368 5.29 7.87 -17.28
N ILE A 369 6.40 7.80 -18.05
CA ILE A 369 6.36 7.88 -19.51
C ILE A 369 5.51 6.76 -20.12
N ASN A 370 5.61 5.54 -19.57
CA ASN A 370 4.82 4.40 -20.04
C ASN A 370 3.34 4.56 -19.66
N GLN A 371 3.05 4.88 -18.41
CA GLN A 371 1.68 5.10 -17.91
C GLN A 371 0.94 6.15 -18.74
N VAL A 372 1.57 7.31 -18.95
CA VAL A 372 1.03 8.40 -19.78
C VAL A 372 0.82 7.99 -21.24
N LYS A 373 1.69 7.13 -21.81
CA LYS A 373 1.50 6.63 -23.18
C LYS A 373 0.31 5.68 -23.27
N PHE A 374 0.12 4.79 -22.30
CA PHE A 374 -0.94 3.79 -22.32
C PHE A 374 -2.32 4.35 -21.95
N SER A 375 -2.40 5.34 -21.06
CA SER A 375 -3.66 5.96 -20.66
C SER A 375 -4.39 6.67 -21.81
N HIS A 376 -3.66 7.20 -22.79
CA HIS A 376 -4.26 7.83 -23.98
C HIS A 376 -4.91 6.85 -24.96
N PHE A 377 -4.49 5.58 -25.00
CA PHE A 377 -5.09 4.59 -25.92
C PHE A 377 -6.49 4.14 -25.49
N GLY A 378 -6.89 4.37 -24.24
CA GLY A 378 -8.24 4.05 -23.76
C GLY A 378 -9.36 4.91 -24.36
N CYS A 379 -9.05 6.12 -24.85
CA CYS A 379 -10.03 7.04 -25.41
C CYS A 379 -10.32 6.82 -26.91
N LEU A 380 -9.54 5.99 -27.60
CA LEU A 380 -9.72 5.74 -29.05
C LEU A 380 -10.67 4.59 -29.38
N ALA A 381 -11.17 3.85 -28.38
CA ALA A 381 -12.14 2.77 -28.60
C ALA A 381 -13.61 3.25 -28.71
N GLY A 382 -13.88 4.56 -28.63
CA GLY A 382 -15.25 5.12 -28.58
C GLY A 382 -15.72 5.88 -29.83
N VAL A 383 -14.93 5.96 -30.91
CA VAL A 383 -15.30 6.73 -32.12
C VAL A 383 -15.33 5.83 -33.35
N HIS A 384 -16.23 4.85 -33.35
CA HIS A 384 -16.71 4.20 -34.58
C HIS A 384 -18.14 3.70 -34.35
N GLU A 385 -19.14 4.52 -34.68
CA GLU A 385 -20.39 4.13 -35.36
C GLU A 385 -21.30 5.35 -35.44
N GLY A 386 -21.40 5.92 -36.65
CA GLY A 386 -22.18 7.12 -36.92
C GLY A 386 -21.87 7.69 -38.30
N SER A 387 -21.89 6.82 -39.32
CA SER A 387 -21.94 7.20 -40.74
C SER A 387 -23.19 6.62 -41.36
#